data_AF-A0AAV2BT13-F1
#
_entry.id   AF-A0AAV2BT13-F1
#
_cell.length_a   1.000
_cell.length_b   1.000
_cell.length_c   1.000
_cell.angle_alpha   90.00
_cell.angle_beta   90.00
_cell.angle_gamma   90.00
#
_symmetry.space_group_name_H-M   'P 1'
#
loop_
_entity.id
_entity.type
_entity.pdbx_description
1 polymer ?
#
loop_
_entity_poly.entity_id
_entity_poly.type
_entity_poly.pdbx_seq_one_letter_code
_entity_poly.pdbx_strand_id
1 'polypeptide(L)'
;MPELIFKRDNAIPPGYPKPNAQSFRNVSNFLLHSKTEEVADFIVSYIQNDTISSIATAHLAWADQLSIHNPLCLGIAKKHAVAVDFAKTGVSERLNRHENPRKFPDFMERFWKKRYNSKKSLGKMYRVSRDFETDNRATILQYHNVELDSALVVDGWRKFEQSAMAARNEYNNALRTILQTYGVSHETEAFGGSFIKLHTRFRERRDRAEIVDVIHKWLKELVERTRKRFYEGAPTSADCNDIVSDITKKASAWYIVTYRESDPEFLSFPWVVSDILGNIRILKPKITDQMGSTAPFVVKLEKLILENARYGILPRLNSDAEFVLRPLHFLCDRSIIERVISVLTKWAEEERLISNTHAERRFLYYKTFLKLILYIAEVEGYVSRSPGLPMKRYPSSAEVCISFFKYFMKLRFLSKAEMKSKLPFDVYNDRWLAKIALIAFHSIAVTGIFSTLCNREFMDNAPEFVDMKLVSIDSSVFGPSPIEECKLRNAESALQKYSEVEHVAMRENCQRKKVIVDAYGTLPAVRCLRRVLVKEATILENFFKTGELP
;
A
#
# COMPACT_ATOMS: atom_id res chain seq x y z
N MET A 1 6.06 3.77 27.84
CA MET A 1 6.47 2.48 27.22
C MET A 1 7.50 1.72 28.07
N PRO A 2 7.23 1.42 29.35
CA PRO A 2 8.16 0.64 30.18
C PRO A 2 8.27 -0.83 29.77
N GLU A 3 7.28 -1.35 29.03
CA GLU A 3 7.24 -2.75 28.56
C GLU A 3 8.21 -3.06 27.41
N LEU A 4 8.71 -2.03 26.71
CA LEU A 4 9.70 -2.18 25.64
C LEU A 4 11.15 -2.15 26.15
N ILE A 5 11.34 -1.86 27.44
CA ILE A 5 12.65 -1.86 28.07
C ILE A 5 12.89 -3.28 28.57
N PHE A 6 13.92 -3.94 28.04
CA PHE A 6 14.29 -5.27 28.50
C PHE A 6 14.62 -5.22 29.99
N LYS A 7 13.93 -6.00 30.83
CA LYS A 7 14.13 -6.09 32.28
C LYS A 7 15.44 -6.79 32.69
N ARG A 8 16.39 -6.95 31.76
CA ARG A 8 17.67 -7.61 32.00
C ARG A 8 18.78 -6.60 31.79
N ASP A 9 19.91 -6.84 32.46
CA ASP A 9 21.11 -6.06 32.23
C ASP A 9 21.55 -6.16 30.76
N ASN A 10 22.20 -5.09 30.29
CA ASN A 10 22.78 -5.06 28.95
C ASN A 10 23.83 -6.18 28.83
N ALA A 11 23.77 -6.92 27.71
CA ALA A 11 24.78 -7.92 27.44
C ALA A 11 26.17 -7.27 27.30
N ILE A 12 27.19 -7.89 27.88
CA ILE A 12 28.57 -7.44 27.74
C ILE A 12 28.96 -7.50 26.25
N PRO A 13 29.55 -6.43 25.68
CA PRO A 13 29.95 -6.42 24.28
C PRO A 13 30.95 -7.57 24.01
N PRO A 14 30.82 -8.28 22.88
CA PRO A 14 31.75 -9.36 22.57
C PRO A 14 33.18 -8.81 22.40
N GLY A 15 34.16 -9.51 22.95
CA GLY A 15 35.59 -9.16 22.84
C GLY A 15 36.16 -9.50 21.46
N TYR A 16 35.66 -8.85 20.42
CA TYR A 16 36.20 -8.99 19.07
C TYR A 16 37.61 -8.39 18.99
N PRO A 17 38.49 -8.95 18.12
CA PRO A 17 39.86 -8.46 17.97
C PRO A 17 39.84 -6.97 17.64
N LYS A 18 40.41 -6.16 18.53
CA LYS A 18 40.67 -4.74 18.26
C LYS A 18 42.03 -4.64 17.59
N PRO A 19 42.19 -3.79 16.56
CA PRO A 19 43.50 -3.54 16.01
C PRO A 19 44.44 -3.02 17.10
N ASN A 20 45.71 -3.43 17.06
CA ASN A 20 46.70 -2.93 17.99
C ASN A 20 46.87 -1.41 17.76
N ALA A 21 47.00 -0.60 18.81
CA ALA A 21 47.09 0.87 18.65
C ALA A 21 48.25 1.31 17.73
N GLN A 22 49.31 0.50 17.63
CA GLN A 22 50.46 0.69 16.74
C GLN A 22 50.19 0.35 15.26
N SER A 23 49.10 -0.38 14.96
CA SER A 23 48.70 -0.74 13.60
C SER A 23 47.91 0.37 12.88
N PHE A 24 47.43 1.37 13.63
CA PHE A 24 46.80 2.55 13.06
C PHE A 24 47.88 3.43 12.45
N ARG A 25 47.96 3.46 11.12
CA ARG A 25 48.83 4.43 10.44
C ARG A 25 48.27 5.83 10.71
N ASN A 26 49.07 6.71 11.32
CA ASN A 26 48.72 8.12 11.40
C ASN A 26 48.67 8.66 9.97
N VAL A 27 47.47 9.02 9.50
CA VAL A 27 47.22 9.40 8.09
C VAL A 27 48.07 10.60 7.68
N SER A 28 48.21 11.60 8.56
CA SER A 28 49.03 12.79 8.31
C SER A 28 50.51 12.43 8.19
N ASN A 29 50.99 11.52 9.05
CA ASN A 29 52.39 11.08 9.04
C ASN A 29 52.70 10.15 7.85
N PHE A 30 51.74 9.31 7.46
CA PHE A 30 51.81 8.48 6.25
C PHE A 30 51.87 9.37 5.00
N LEU A 31 50.94 10.31 4.84
CA LEU A 31 50.93 11.20 3.67
C LEU A 31 52.15 12.13 3.58
N LEU A 32 52.76 12.51 4.71
CA LEU A 32 54.00 13.31 4.71
C LEU A 32 55.23 12.54 4.21
N HIS A 33 55.27 11.22 4.41
CA HIS A 33 56.44 10.39 4.14
C HIS A 33 56.23 9.38 2.99
N SER A 34 55.01 9.26 2.49
CA SER A 34 54.66 8.34 1.41
C SER A 34 54.79 8.97 0.03
N LYS A 35 55.33 8.20 -0.89
CA LYS A 35 55.36 8.56 -2.32
C LYS A 35 53.97 8.35 -2.94
N THR A 36 53.67 9.06 -4.02
CA THR A 36 52.39 8.95 -4.77
C THR A 36 52.03 7.50 -5.12
N GLU A 37 53.04 6.68 -5.42
CA GLU A 37 52.89 5.24 -5.71
C GLU A 37 52.34 4.45 -4.53
N GLU A 38 52.81 4.70 -3.30
CA GLU A 38 52.33 4.00 -2.09
C GLU A 38 50.86 4.33 -1.79
N VAL A 39 50.45 5.56 -2.08
CA VAL A 39 49.06 5.98 -1.95
C VAL A 39 48.19 5.30 -3.01
N ALA A 40 48.66 5.23 -4.26
CA ALA A 40 47.98 4.54 -5.34
C ALA A 40 47.82 3.04 -5.02
N ASP A 41 48.88 2.37 -4.56
CA ASP A 41 48.87 0.96 -4.16
C ASP A 41 47.90 0.70 -3.01
N PHE A 42 47.83 1.62 -2.03
CA PHE A 42 46.85 1.52 -0.94
C PHE A 42 45.40 1.64 -1.45
N ILE A 43 45.13 2.59 -2.37
CA ILE A 43 43.80 2.75 -2.97
C ILE A 43 43.42 1.50 -3.77
N VAL A 44 44.35 0.95 -4.56
CA VAL A 44 44.13 -0.30 -5.30
C VAL A 44 43.83 -1.45 -4.32
N SER A 45 44.61 -1.59 -3.26
CA SER A 45 44.38 -2.59 -2.20
C SER A 45 43.02 -2.42 -1.53
N TYR A 46 42.59 -1.17 -1.28
CA TYR A 46 41.29 -0.86 -0.71
C TYR A 46 40.14 -1.30 -1.61
N ILE A 47 40.19 -0.92 -2.89
CA ILE A 47 39.17 -1.30 -3.87
C ILE A 47 39.09 -2.82 -4.02
N GLN A 48 40.24 -3.52 -4.01
CA GLN A 48 40.29 -4.98 -4.14
C GLN A 48 39.78 -5.73 -2.90
N ASN A 49 39.82 -5.11 -1.72
CA ASN A 49 39.55 -5.77 -0.44
C ASN A 49 38.31 -5.23 0.28
N ASP A 50 37.47 -4.44 -0.40
CA ASP A 50 36.15 -4.05 0.09
C ASP A 50 35.21 -5.28 0.16
N THR A 51 35.26 -5.94 1.32
CA THR A 51 34.54 -7.20 1.58
C THR A 51 33.51 -7.06 2.68
N ILE A 52 33.37 -5.87 3.28
CA ILE A 52 32.49 -5.58 4.41
C ILE A 52 31.05 -6.04 4.10
N SER A 53 30.52 -5.59 2.96
CA SER A 53 29.16 -5.91 2.51
C SER A 53 28.94 -7.42 2.29
N SER A 54 29.95 -8.13 1.78
CA SER A 54 29.88 -9.57 1.54
C SER A 54 29.86 -10.36 2.86
N ILE A 55 30.73 -10.00 3.79
CA ILE A 55 30.83 -10.60 5.13
C ILE A 55 29.55 -10.36 5.92
N ALA A 56 29.03 -9.13 5.91
CA ALA A 56 27.78 -8.76 6.58
C ALA A 56 26.59 -9.58 6.07
N THR A 57 26.49 -9.71 4.74
CA THR A 57 25.47 -10.53 4.08
C THR A 57 25.57 -12.00 4.50
N ALA A 58 26.77 -12.56 4.51
CA ALA A 58 26.99 -13.96 4.89
C ALA A 58 26.61 -14.19 6.37
N HIS A 59 27.01 -13.29 7.25
CA HIS A 59 26.64 -13.32 8.66
C HIS A 59 25.12 -13.31 8.83
N LEU A 60 24.42 -12.41 8.14
CA LEU A 60 22.95 -12.31 8.22
C LEU A 60 22.25 -13.61 7.79
N ALA A 61 22.70 -14.23 6.70
CA ALA A 61 22.12 -15.47 6.20
C ALA A 61 22.36 -16.67 7.14
N TRP A 62 23.59 -16.81 7.67
CA TRP A 62 23.92 -17.89 8.60
C TRP A 62 23.28 -17.69 9.97
N ALA A 63 23.24 -16.45 10.46
CA ALA A 63 22.58 -16.12 11.71
C ALA A 63 21.09 -16.45 11.65
N ASP A 64 20.43 -16.23 10.50
CA ASP A 64 19.04 -16.63 10.31
C ASP A 64 18.88 -18.16 10.26
N GLN A 65 19.72 -18.86 9.49
CA GLN A 65 19.63 -20.32 9.31
C GLN A 65 19.97 -21.11 10.58
N LEU A 66 20.95 -20.65 11.35
CA LEU A 66 21.46 -21.28 12.56
C LEU A 66 21.08 -20.42 13.77
N SER A 67 22.05 -19.72 14.35
CA SER A 67 21.89 -18.79 15.47
C SER A 67 23.08 -17.83 15.48
N ILE A 68 22.89 -16.62 16.02
CA ILE A 68 23.97 -15.65 16.21
C ILE A 68 25.10 -16.19 17.10
N HIS A 69 24.82 -17.17 17.96
CA HIS A 69 25.79 -17.80 18.85
C HIS A 69 26.49 -19.03 18.25
N ASN A 70 26.16 -19.39 17.00
CA ASN A 70 26.82 -20.52 16.35
C ASN A 70 28.30 -20.17 16.07
N PRO A 71 29.26 -21.10 16.27
CA PRO A 71 30.68 -20.86 16.02
C PRO A 71 30.99 -20.30 14.62
N LEU A 72 30.24 -20.72 13.60
CA LEU A 72 30.36 -20.20 12.24
C LEU A 72 30.00 -18.70 12.18
N CYS A 73 28.89 -18.30 12.82
CA CYS A 73 28.47 -16.91 12.86
C CYS A 73 29.46 -16.05 13.66
N LEU A 74 29.97 -16.57 14.79
CA LEU A 74 31.00 -15.90 15.59
C LEU A 74 32.31 -15.72 14.81
N GLY A 75 32.72 -16.71 14.02
CA GLY A 75 33.86 -16.61 13.11
C GLY A 75 33.68 -15.51 12.07
N ILE A 76 32.52 -15.48 11.40
CA ILE A 76 32.20 -14.42 10.43
C ILE A 76 32.13 -13.04 11.11
N ALA A 77 31.60 -12.95 12.32
CA ALA A 77 31.52 -11.70 13.08
C ALA A 77 32.92 -11.15 13.43
N LYS A 78 33.89 -12.02 13.77
CA LYS A 78 35.30 -11.62 13.95
C LYS A 78 35.88 -11.03 12.67
N LYS A 79 35.65 -11.68 11.52
CA LYS A 79 36.08 -11.18 10.21
C LYS A 79 35.44 -9.84 9.86
N HIS A 80 34.17 -9.66 10.21
CA HIS A 80 33.45 -8.41 10.00
C HIS A 80 34.09 -7.26 10.79
N ALA A 81 34.53 -7.51 12.03
CA ALA A 81 35.23 -6.51 12.83
C ALA A 81 36.56 -6.09 12.16
N VAL A 82 37.34 -7.05 11.66
CA VAL A 82 38.59 -6.78 10.91
C VAL A 82 38.31 -5.97 9.65
N ALA A 83 37.30 -6.36 8.86
CA ALA A 83 36.96 -5.70 7.61
C ALA A 83 36.54 -4.23 7.79
N VAL A 84 35.81 -3.89 8.86
CA VAL A 84 35.42 -2.51 9.17
C VAL A 84 36.64 -1.63 9.48
N ASP A 85 37.66 -2.20 10.13
CA ASP A 85 38.90 -1.49 10.44
C ASP A 85 39.97 -1.59 9.33
N PHE A 86 39.65 -2.20 8.18
CA PHE A 86 40.57 -2.33 7.04
C PHE A 86 41.14 -0.96 6.61
N ALA A 87 40.29 0.06 6.50
CA ALA A 87 40.71 1.41 6.09
C ALA A 87 41.79 2.02 7.01
N LYS A 88 41.85 1.58 8.27
CA LYS A 88 42.78 2.09 9.29
C LYS A 88 44.03 1.23 9.46
N THR A 89 43.89 -0.07 9.19
CA THR A 89 44.88 -1.10 9.55
C THR A 89 45.57 -1.70 8.32
N GLY A 90 44.95 -1.62 7.15
CA GLY A 90 45.36 -2.32 5.94
C GLY A 90 45.18 -3.85 5.99
N VAL A 91 44.61 -4.41 7.06
CA VAL A 91 44.44 -5.85 7.25
C VAL A 91 43.07 -6.29 6.77
N SER A 92 43.01 -7.22 5.81
CA SER A 92 41.76 -7.78 5.27
C SER A 92 41.67 -9.28 5.53
N GLU A 93 40.48 -9.75 5.85
CA GLU A 93 40.15 -11.17 5.89
C GLU A 93 38.96 -11.47 4.99
N ARG A 94 39.07 -12.53 4.18
CA ARG A 94 38.00 -12.96 3.28
C ARG A 94 37.19 -14.11 3.88
N LEU A 95 35.95 -14.26 3.39
CA LEU A 95 35.13 -15.42 3.72
C LEU A 95 35.73 -16.70 3.14
N ASN A 96 35.81 -17.72 3.98
CA ASN A 96 36.17 -19.07 3.55
C ASN A 96 35.06 -19.67 2.67
N ARG A 97 35.38 -20.70 1.89
CA ARG A 97 34.41 -21.36 0.99
C ARG A 97 33.16 -21.88 1.72
N HIS A 98 33.32 -22.39 2.94
CA HIS A 98 32.22 -22.91 3.76
C HIS A 98 31.43 -21.81 4.48
N GLU A 99 32.01 -20.62 4.66
CA GLU A 99 31.35 -19.44 5.23
C GLU A 99 30.47 -18.72 4.19
N ASN A 100 30.61 -19.05 2.90
CA ASN A 100 29.76 -18.50 1.85
C ASN A 100 28.40 -19.23 1.78
N PRO A 101 27.27 -18.57 2.09
CA PRO A 101 25.96 -19.23 2.09
C PRO A 101 25.54 -19.63 0.67
N ARG A 102 25.09 -20.87 0.51
CA ARG A 102 24.51 -21.37 -0.76
C ARG A 102 23.02 -21.12 -0.88
N LYS A 103 22.34 -20.91 0.25
CA LYS A 103 20.92 -20.59 0.35
C LYS A 103 20.74 -19.32 1.17
N PHE A 104 19.77 -18.49 0.80
CA PHE A 104 19.48 -17.24 1.49
C PHE A 104 18.04 -17.24 2.02
N PRO A 105 17.78 -16.58 3.16
CA PRO A 105 16.42 -16.41 3.63
C PRO A 105 15.60 -15.54 2.66
N ASP A 106 14.30 -15.76 2.65
CA ASP A 106 13.34 -15.11 1.75
C ASP A 106 13.37 -13.59 1.83
N PHE A 107 13.59 -13.02 3.01
CA PHE A 107 13.64 -11.56 3.23
C PHE A 107 14.85 -10.85 2.61
N MET A 108 15.87 -11.58 2.15
CA MET A 108 17.06 -10.99 1.51
C MET A 108 16.91 -10.76 0.00
N GLU A 109 15.79 -11.17 -0.61
CA GLU A 109 15.41 -10.87 -2.00
C GLU A 109 16.45 -11.25 -3.08
N ARG A 110 17.26 -12.27 -2.82
CA ARG A 110 18.23 -12.79 -3.80
C ARG A 110 17.56 -13.75 -4.77
N PHE A 111 16.85 -13.20 -5.76
CA PHE A 111 16.03 -13.97 -6.70
C PHE A 111 16.82 -14.99 -7.53
N TRP A 112 18.09 -14.69 -7.84
CA TRP A 112 19.01 -15.53 -8.61
C TRP A 112 19.72 -16.63 -7.78
N LYS A 113 19.42 -16.76 -6.48
CA LYS A 113 20.00 -17.79 -5.60
C LYS A 113 18.91 -18.67 -5.00
N LYS A 114 19.29 -19.86 -4.51
CA LYS A 114 18.40 -20.76 -3.77
C LYS A 114 17.90 -20.05 -2.51
N ARG A 115 16.60 -20.13 -2.24
CA ARG A 115 15.94 -19.46 -1.10
C ARG A 115 15.29 -20.44 -0.14
N TYR A 116 15.14 -20.04 1.11
CA TYR A 116 14.34 -20.75 2.11
C TYR A 116 13.43 -19.78 2.87
N ASN A 117 12.33 -20.29 3.40
CA ASN A 117 11.40 -19.52 4.21
C ASN A 117 11.94 -19.38 5.64
N SER A 118 12.36 -18.17 6.04
CA SER A 118 12.88 -17.91 7.40
C SER A 118 11.76 -18.07 8.43
N LYS A 119 12.00 -18.87 9.47
CA LYS A 119 11.05 -19.05 10.58
C LYS A 119 11.17 -17.98 11.68
N LYS A 120 12.17 -17.09 11.58
CA LYS A 120 12.48 -16.06 12.59
C LYS A 120 11.65 -14.80 12.40
N SER A 121 11.78 -13.86 13.35
CA SER A 121 11.02 -12.59 13.37
C SER A 121 11.19 -11.79 12.08
N LEU A 122 12.42 -11.65 11.57
CA LEU A 122 12.71 -10.92 10.32
C LEU A 122 11.93 -11.48 9.13
N GLY A 123 11.96 -12.80 8.92
CA GLY A 123 11.18 -13.44 7.87
C GLY A 123 9.67 -13.21 8.04
N LYS A 124 9.15 -13.33 9.27
CA LYS A 124 7.72 -13.10 9.54
C LYS A 124 7.31 -11.67 9.22
N MET A 125 8.08 -10.68 9.69
CA MET A 125 7.82 -9.27 9.42
C MET A 125 7.89 -8.98 7.91
N TYR A 126 8.93 -9.46 7.25
CA TYR A 126 9.10 -9.31 5.80
C TYR A 126 7.89 -9.82 5.00
N ARG A 127 7.38 -11.01 5.32
CA ARG A 127 6.21 -11.56 4.63
C ARG A 127 4.94 -10.78 4.91
N VAL A 128 4.75 -10.28 6.14
CA VAL A 128 3.61 -9.41 6.48
C VAL A 128 3.69 -8.09 5.71
N SER A 129 4.86 -7.46 5.63
CA SER A 129 5.09 -6.24 4.86
C SER A 129 4.88 -6.48 3.36
N ARG A 130 5.45 -7.55 2.81
CA ARG A 130 5.32 -7.87 1.38
C ARG A 130 3.91 -8.29 0.98
N ASP A 131 3.17 -8.95 1.87
CA ASP A 131 1.73 -9.20 1.69
C ASP A 131 0.98 -7.87 1.62
N PHE A 132 1.24 -6.95 2.55
CA PHE A 132 0.64 -5.61 2.54
C PHE A 132 0.96 -4.84 1.25
N GLU A 133 2.22 -4.84 0.80
CA GLU A 133 2.62 -4.21 -0.46
C GLU A 133 1.96 -4.87 -1.68
N THR A 134 1.90 -6.20 -1.73
CA THR A 134 1.33 -6.93 -2.88
C THR A 134 -0.18 -6.71 -2.97
N ASP A 135 -0.86 -6.80 -1.83
CA ASP A 135 -2.32 -6.69 -1.76
C ASP A 135 -2.78 -5.24 -2.00
N ASN A 136 -1.93 -4.25 -1.69
CA ASN A 136 -2.14 -2.83 -2.00
C ASN A 136 -1.51 -2.38 -3.33
N ARG A 137 -0.94 -3.30 -4.13
CA ARG A 137 -0.30 -2.94 -5.40
C ARG A 137 -1.31 -2.45 -6.45
N ALA A 138 -2.58 -2.82 -6.32
CA ALA A 138 -3.68 -2.24 -7.11
C ALA A 138 -4.04 -0.81 -6.67
N THR A 139 -3.43 -0.33 -5.58
CA THR A 139 -3.49 1.05 -5.09
C THR A 139 -2.24 1.82 -5.54
N ILE A 140 -1.75 1.56 -6.75
CA ILE A 140 -0.89 2.55 -7.40
C ILE A 140 -1.75 3.80 -7.50
N LEU A 141 -1.27 4.90 -6.93
CA LEU A 141 -1.91 6.21 -7.02
C LEU A 141 -1.91 6.58 -8.51
N GLN A 142 -2.98 6.24 -9.21
CA GLN A 142 -3.31 6.77 -10.51
C GLN A 142 -4.37 7.82 -10.26
N TYR A 143 -4.09 9.05 -10.70
CA TYR A 143 -5.06 10.13 -10.67
C TYR A 143 -6.09 9.82 -11.75
N HIS A 144 -7.26 9.34 -11.33
CA HIS A 144 -8.37 9.02 -12.22
C HIS A 144 -9.65 9.70 -11.75
N ASN A 145 -10.39 10.25 -12.71
CA ASN A 145 -11.64 10.96 -12.47
C ASN A 145 -11.50 12.07 -11.42
N VAL A 146 -10.44 12.87 -11.53
CA VAL A 146 -10.23 14.00 -10.64
C VAL A 146 -11.31 15.05 -10.92
N GLU A 147 -12.12 15.36 -9.92
CA GLU A 147 -13.17 16.39 -10.03
C GLU A 147 -12.64 17.75 -9.60
N LEU A 148 -13.03 18.78 -10.35
CA LEU A 148 -12.67 20.16 -10.06
C LEU A 148 -13.57 20.72 -8.94
N ASP A 149 -12.96 21.23 -7.87
CA ASP A 149 -13.73 21.89 -6.81
C ASP A 149 -14.20 23.27 -7.27
N SER A 150 -15.52 23.38 -7.50
CA SER A 150 -16.15 24.63 -7.89
C SER A 150 -15.95 25.78 -6.91
N ALA A 151 -15.64 25.50 -5.64
CA ALA A 151 -15.34 26.54 -4.65
C ALA A 151 -14.02 27.28 -4.95
N LEU A 152 -13.07 26.61 -5.62
CA LEU A 152 -11.78 27.18 -6.00
C LEU A 152 -11.80 27.88 -7.37
N VAL A 153 -12.97 27.93 -8.02
CA VAL A 153 -13.19 28.63 -9.29
C VAL A 153 -13.60 30.08 -9.03
N VAL A 154 -12.82 31.01 -9.59
CA VAL A 154 -13.04 32.46 -9.51
C VAL A 154 -13.25 33.03 -10.90
N ASP A 155 -14.31 33.80 -11.09
CA ASP A 155 -14.63 34.40 -12.39
C ASP A 155 -13.52 35.34 -12.86
N GLY A 156 -13.20 35.29 -14.16
CA GLY A 156 -12.10 36.06 -14.75
C GLY A 156 -10.74 35.34 -14.78
N TRP A 157 -10.66 34.09 -14.32
CA TRP A 157 -9.46 33.26 -14.38
C TRP A 157 -8.90 33.05 -15.80
N ARG A 158 -9.76 33.06 -16.84
CA ARG A 158 -9.39 32.84 -18.25
C ARG A 158 -8.29 33.78 -18.75
N LYS A 159 -8.20 34.99 -18.19
CA LYS A 159 -7.14 35.96 -18.53
C LYS A 159 -5.73 35.42 -18.28
N PHE A 160 -5.58 34.50 -17.31
CA PHE A 160 -4.30 33.95 -16.88
C PHE A 160 -4.04 32.52 -17.38
N GLU A 161 -4.93 31.96 -18.21
CA GLU A 161 -4.90 30.55 -18.64
C GLU A 161 -3.58 30.16 -19.33
N GLN A 162 -3.16 30.93 -20.34
CA GLN A 162 -1.93 30.63 -21.09
C GLN A 162 -0.67 30.71 -20.20
N SER A 163 -0.62 31.73 -19.33
CA SER A 163 0.47 31.91 -18.35
C SER A 163 0.52 30.76 -17.35
N ALA A 164 -0.65 30.33 -16.85
CA ALA A 164 -0.79 29.21 -15.93
C ALA A 164 -0.36 27.89 -16.57
N MET A 165 -0.74 27.63 -17.82
CA MET A 165 -0.32 26.43 -18.56
C MET A 165 1.20 26.37 -18.75
N ALA A 166 1.83 27.50 -19.12
CA ALA A 166 3.28 27.56 -19.28
C ALA A 166 4.02 27.29 -17.95
N ALA A 167 3.55 27.88 -16.85
CA ALA A 167 4.09 27.64 -15.51
C ALA A 167 3.89 26.18 -15.04
N ARG A 168 2.72 25.60 -15.31
CA ARG A 168 2.39 24.19 -15.01
C ARG A 168 3.36 23.25 -15.71
N ASN A 169 3.56 23.43 -17.01
CA ASN A 169 4.39 22.53 -17.81
C ASN A 169 5.87 22.59 -17.36
N GLU A 170 6.37 23.78 -17.02
CA GLU A 170 7.73 23.92 -16.48
C GLU A 170 7.90 23.23 -15.13
N TYR A 171 6.93 23.42 -14.21
CA TYR A 171 6.93 22.76 -12.91
C TYR A 171 6.87 21.23 -13.06
N ASN A 172 5.97 20.71 -13.90
CA ASN A 172 5.81 19.28 -14.13
C ASN A 172 7.09 18.66 -14.71
N ASN A 173 7.76 19.35 -15.65
CA ASN A 173 9.03 18.89 -16.22
C ASN A 173 10.16 18.84 -15.18
N ALA A 174 10.26 19.87 -14.32
CA ALA A 174 11.24 19.89 -13.25
C ALA A 174 10.98 18.79 -12.20
N LEU A 175 9.72 18.61 -11.78
CA LEU A 175 9.32 17.56 -10.86
C LEU A 175 9.61 16.17 -11.44
N ARG A 176 9.25 15.91 -12.70
CA ARG A 176 9.55 14.65 -13.41
C ARG A 176 11.04 14.35 -13.41
N THR A 177 11.87 15.37 -13.66
CA THR A 177 13.33 15.23 -13.66
C THR A 177 13.86 14.79 -12.29
N ILE A 178 13.34 15.39 -11.21
CA ILE A 178 13.69 15.01 -9.83
C ILE A 178 13.27 13.54 -9.58
N LEU A 179 12.03 13.17 -9.90
CA LEU A 179 11.51 11.83 -9.69
C LEU A 179 12.33 10.76 -10.43
N GLN A 180 12.64 10.99 -11.71
CA GLN A 180 13.42 10.06 -12.53
C GLN A 180 14.86 9.90 -12.04
N THR A 181 15.51 11.00 -11.63
CA THR A 181 16.91 10.99 -11.16
C THR A 181 17.09 10.11 -9.92
N TYR A 182 16.15 10.17 -8.99
CA TYR A 182 16.21 9.40 -7.74
C TYR A 182 15.43 8.06 -7.81
N GLY A 183 14.75 7.79 -8.92
CA GLY A 183 13.96 6.58 -9.13
C GLY A 183 12.70 6.51 -8.28
N VAL A 184 12.13 7.66 -7.93
CA VAL A 184 10.87 7.81 -7.18
C VAL A 184 9.70 7.66 -8.14
N SER A 185 8.68 6.90 -7.75
CA SER A 185 7.61 6.50 -8.68
C SER A 185 6.47 7.53 -8.78
N HIS A 186 6.19 8.28 -7.70
CA HIS A 186 5.04 9.17 -7.64
C HIS A 186 5.31 10.42 -6.79
N GLU A 187 4.66 11.54 -7.08
CA GLU A 187 4.92 12.81 -6.37
C GLU A 187 4.61 12.74 -4.87
N THR A 188 3.63 11.93 -4.47
CA THR A 188 3.27 11.73 -3.05
C THR A 188 4.39 11.08 -2.25
N GLU A 189 5.20 10.21 -2.87
CA GLU A 189 6.39 9.65 -2.23
C GLU A 189 7.44 10.74 -1.99
N ALA A 190 7.59 11.64 -2.97
CA ALA A 190 8.55 12.75 -2.91
C ALA A 190 8.16 13.79 -1.85
N PHE A 191 6.89 14.20 -1.79
CA PHE A 191 6.40 15.15 -0.78
C PHE A 191 6.23 14.52 0.61
N GLY A 192 5.93 13.22 0.68
CA GLY A 192 5.75 12.50 1.95
C GLY A 192 7.04 11.96 2.57
N GLY A 193 8.18 12.07 1.88
CA GLY A 193 9.48 11.54 2.32
C GLY A 193 9.51 10.01 2.51
N SER A 194 8.48 9.30 2.03
CA SER A 194 8.24 7.88 2.27
C SER A 194 8.41 7.09 0.97
N PHE A 195 9.68 6.84 0.62
CA PHE A 195 10.04 6.21 -0.64
C PHE A 195 9.85 4.69 -0.60
N ILE A 196 9.05 4.16 -1.51
CA ILE A 196 8.83 2.71 -1.65
C ILE A 196 10.04 2.09 -2.34
N LYS A 197 10.50 2.74 -3.41
CA LYS A 197 11.65 2.31 -4.21
C LYS A 197 12.48 3.53 -4.57
N LEU A 198 13.80 3.40 -4.36
CA LEU A 198 14.78 4.35 -4.86
C LEU A 198 15.62 3.66 -5.95
N HIS A 199 16.29 4.47 -6.76
CA HIS A 199 17.22 3.99 -7.76
C HIS A 199 18.26 3.05 -7.12
N THR A 200 18.69 2.02 -7.85
CA THR A 200 19.56 0.94 -7.33
C THR A 200 20.90 1.43 -6.77
N ARG A 201 21.35 2.61 -7.22
CA ARG A 201 22.55 3.31 -6.74
C ARG A 201 22.49 3.77 -5.28
N PHE A 202 21.30 3.80 -4.68
CA PHE A 202 21.02 4.47 -3.40
C PHE A 202 20.47 3.52 -2.33
N ARG A 203 20.91 2.25 -2.34
CA ARG A 203 20.34 1.21 -1.49
C ARG A 203 20.87 1.20 -0.05
N GLU A 204 21.96 1.89 0.26
CA GLU A 204 22.53 1.88 1.62
C GLU A 204 21.70 2.74 2.58
N ARG A 205 21.70 2.39 3.87
CA ARG A 205 20.83 3.04 4.88
C ARG A 205 21.18 4.51 5.12
N ARG A 206 22.45 4.88 5.01
CA ARG A 206 22.91 6.27 5.19
C ARG A 206 22.51 7.12 3.99
N ASP A 207 22.67 6.59 2.77
CA ASP A 207 22.21 7.21 1.53
C ASP A 207 20.72 7.55 1.56
N ARG A 208 19.86 6.69 2.13
CA ARG A 208 18.41 6.96 2.15
C ARG A 208 18.05 8.23 2.89
N ALA A 209 18.60 8.46 4.08
CA ALA A 209 18.30 9.66 4.86
C ALA A 209 18.84 10.92 4.16
N GLU A 210 20.06 10.84 3.64
CA GLU A 210 20.67 11.95 2.89
C GLU A 210 19.89 12.27 1.60
N ILE A 211 19.38 11.25 0.90
CA ILE A 211 18.57 11.44 -0.30
C ILE A 211 17.21 12.05 0.02
N VAL A 212 16.59 11.64 1.14
CA VAL A 212 15.36 12.29 1.62
C VAL A 212 15.61 13.79 1.77
N ASP A 213 16.71 14.19 2.42
CA ASP A 213 17.06 15.59 2.61
C ASP A 213 17.37 16.31 1.29
N VAL A 214 18.09 15.66 0.37
CA VAL A 214 18.39 16.20 -0.96
C VAL A 214 17.12 16.42 -1.78
N ILE A 215 16.21 15.43 -1.83
CA ILE A 215 14.93 15.55 -2.53
C ILE A 215 14.09 16.67 -1.92
N HIS A 216 14.00 16.74 -0.58
CA HIS A 216 13.29 17.84 0.09
C HIS A 216 13.88 19.20 -0.27
N LYS A 217 15.21 19.32 -0.35
CA LYS A 217 15.87 20.57 -0.77
C LYS A 217 15.50 20.93 -2.21
N TRP A 218 15.57 19.99 -3.15
CA TRP A 218 15.17 20.20 -4.54
C TRP A 218 13.69 20.59 -4.67
N LEU A 219 12.80 19.94 -3.92
CA LEU A 219 11.39 20.27 -3.90
C LEU A 219 11.15 21.66 -3.32
N LYS A 220 11.85 22.03 -2.24
CA LYS A 220 11.77 23.36 -1.66
C LYS A 220 12.21 24.43 -2.65
N GLU A 221 13.33 24.23 -3.33
CA GLU A 221 13.82 25.13 -4.38
C GLU A 221 12.84 25.23 -5.56
N LEU A 222 12.23 24.11 -5.96
CA LEU A 222 11.20 24.07 -7.01
C LEU A 222 9.98 24.91 -6.61
N VAL A 223 9.43 24.66 -5.41
CA VAL A 223 8.28 25.40 -4.87
C VAL A 223 8.59 26.89 -4.76
N GLU A 224 9.76 27.27 -4.24
CA GLU A 224 10.17 28.68 -4.14
C GLU A 224 10.30 29.35 -5.51
N ARG A 225 10.90 28.67 -6.50
CA ARG A 225 11.05 29.19 -7.86
C ARG A 225 9.69 29.38 -8.53
N THR A 226 8.82 28.38 -8.44
CA THR A 226 7.47 28.46 -9.00
C THR A 226 6.63 29.52 -8.30
N ARG A 227 6.78 29.67 -6.97
CA ARG A 227 6.10 30.73 -6.20
C ARG A 227 6.60 32.12 -6.60
N LYS A 228 7.90 32.31 -6.85
CA LYS A 228 8.41 33.59 -7.37
C LYS A 228 7.77 33.93 -8.72
N ARG A 229 7.70 32.97 -9.63
CA ARG A 229 7.03 33.12 -10.93
C ARG A 229 5.53 33.42 -10.81
N PHE A 230 4.87 32.93 -9.76
CA PHE A 230 3.49 33.31 -9.49
C PHE A 230 3.34 34.82 -9.25
N TYR A 231 4.30 35.44 -8.56
CA TYR A 231 4.29 36.88 -8.30
C TYR A 231 4.95 37.72 -9.41
N GLU A 232 5.72 37.10 -10.30
CA GLU A 232 6.21 37.73 -11.52
C GLU A 232 5.02 38.14 -12.42
N GLY A 233 4.97 39.43 -12.77
CA GLY A 233 3.86 40.02 -13.51
C GLY A 233 2.58 40.24 -12.71
N ALA A 234 2.64 40.30 -11.38
CA ALA A 234 1.54 40.82 -10.57
C ALA A 234 1.19 42.26 -11.01
N PRO A 235 -0.09 42.63 -11.11
CA PRO A 235 -0.48 43.95 -11.58
C PRO A 235 0.05 45.03 -10.62
N THR A 236 0.72 46.04 -11.18
CA THR A 236 1.08 47.29 -10.50
C THR A 236 -0.14 48.20 -10.36
N SER A 237 -1.33 47.65 -10.06
CA SER A 237 -2.54 48.47 -9.88
C SER A 237 -2.40 49.30 -8.62
N ALA A 238 -2.84 50.56 -8.65
CA ALA A 238 -2.69 51.51 -7.54
C ALA A 238 -3.52 51.14 -6.30
N ASP A 239 -4.51 50.25 -6.43
CA ASP A 239 -5.47 49.92 -5.39
C ASP A 239 -5.32 48.48 -4.87
N CYS A 240 -5.38 48.32 -3.55
CA CYS A 240 -5.08 47.06 -2.85
C CYS A 240 -6.09 45.93 -3.13
N ASN A 241 -7.36 46.28 -3.36
CA ASN A 241 -8.43 45.31 -3.62
C ASN A 241 -8.33 44.67 -5.00
N ASP A 242 -7.87 45.42 -6.01
CA ASP A 242 -7.71 44.91 -7.38
C ASP A 242 -6.54 43.93 -7.48
N ILE A 243 -5.45 44.18 -6.73
CA ILE A 243 -4.31 43.27 -6.61
C ILE A 243 -4.76 41.93 -6.03
N VAL A 244 -5.56 41.95 -4.95
CA VAL A 244 -6.08 40.73 -4.31
C VAL A 244 -7.05 39.99 -5.25
N SER A 245 -7.89 40.72 -5.99
CA SER A 245 -8.80 40.16 -6.99
C SER A 245 -8.05 39.45 -8.13
N ASP A 246 -6.97 40.04 -8.64
CA ASP A 246 -6.21 39.44 -9.74
C ASP A 246 -5.31 38.30 -9.27
N ILE A 247 -4.74 38.37 -8.06
CA ILE A 247 -4.01 37.27 -7.44
C ILE A 247 -4.92 36.04 -7.24
N THR A 248 -6.14 36.24 -6.75
CA THR A 248 -7.10 35.13 -6.56
C THR A 248 -7.56 34.52 -7.88
N LYS A 249 -7.79 35.33 -8.93
CA LYS A 249 -8.05 34.83 -10.30
C LYS A 249 -6.87 34.05 -10.87
N LYS A 250 -5.65 34.51 -10.66
CA LYS A 250 -4.42 33.83 -11.12
C LYS A 250 -4.22 32.49 -10.40
N ALA A 251 -4.44 32.44 -9.09
CA ALA A 251 -4.40 31.19 -8.32
C ALA A 251 -5.48 30.19 -8.76
N SER A 252 -6.70 30.69 -9.01
CA SER A 252 -7.78 29.88 -9.56
C SER A 252 -7.43 29.33 -10.95
N ALA A 253 -6.81 30.13 -11.82
CA ALA A 253 -6.33 29.68 -13.13
C ALA A 253 -5.31 28.54 -12.99
N TRP A 254 -4.36 28.63 -12.06
CA TRP A 254 -3.38 27.58 -11.79
C TRP A 254 -4.04 26.27 -11.35
N TYR A 255 -5.04 26.36 -10.47
CA TYR A 255 -5.84 25.21 -10.06
C TYR A 255 -6.60 24.59 -11.24
N ILE A 256 -7.31 25.39 -12.02
CA ILE A 256 -8.13 24.92 -13.15
C ILE A 256 -7.27 24.25 -14.22
N VAL A 257 -6.12 24.83 -14.61
CA VAL A 257 -5.28 24.21 -15.64
C VAL A 257 -4.74 22.85 -15.21
N THR A 258 -4.52 22.61 -13.92
CA THR A 258 -4.08 21.29 -13.42
C THR A 258 -5.22 20.30 -13.27
N TYR A 259 -6.38 20.74 -12.77
CA TYR A 259 -7.50 19.87 -12.40
C TYR A 259 -8.58 19.74 -13.49
N ARG A 260 -8.42 20.40 -14.64
CA ARG A 260 -9.32 20.28 -15.80
C ARG A 260 -9.20 18.93 -16.49
N GLU A 261 -8.00 18.35 -16.52
CA GLU A 261 -7.76 17.03 -17.09
C GLU A 261 -8.25 15.97 -16.11
N SER A 262 -9.03 15.00 -16.57
CA SER A 262 -9.55 13.91 -15.71
C SER A 262 -8.44 13.04 -15.13
N ASP A 263 -7.35 12.88 -15.89
CA ASP A 263 -6.19 12.05 -15.56
C ASP A 263 -4.89 12.88 -15.62
N PRO A 264 -4.69 13.82 -14.68
CA PRO A 264 -3.53 14.69 -14.69
C PRO A 264 -2.26 13.92 -14.29
N GLU A 265 -1.12 14.29 -14.87
CA GLU A 265 0.16 13.66 -14.52
C GLU A 265 0.61 13.96 -13.08
N PHE A 266 0.41 15.20 -12.64
CA PHE A 266 0.76 15.68 -11.30
C PHE A 266 -0.29 16.67 -10.79
N LEU A 267 -0.60 16.59 -9.49
CA LEU A 267 -1.57 17.45 -8.80
C LEU A 267 -0.90 18.53 -7.95
N SER A 268 0.40 18.45 -7.69
CA SER A 268 1.07 19.34 -6.72
C SER A 268 1.21 20.81 -7.15
N PHE A 269 1.19 21.11 -8.44
CA PHE A 269 1.47 22.47 -8.97
C PHE A 269 0.65 23.60 -8.31
N PRO A 270 -0.70 23.53 -8.21
CA PRO A 270 -1.49 24.62 -7.65
C PRO A 270 -1.25 24.84 -6.16
N TRP A 271 -0.80 23.81 -5.43
CA TRP A 271 -0.59 23.85 -3.98
C TRP A 271 0.65 24.64 -3.56
N VAL A 272 1.48 25.05 -4.53
CA VAL A 272 2.56 26.04 -4.32
C VAL A 272 2.01 27.36 -3.74
N VAL A 273 0.75 27.69 -4.06
CA VAL A 273 0.00 28.85 -3.55
C VAL A 273 -1.18 28.44 -2.68
N SER A 274 -0.98 27.39 -1.88
CA SER A 274 -2.01 26.82 -0.97
C SER A 274 -2.63 27.84 -0.01
N ASP A 275 -1.87 28.85 0.40
CA ASP A 275 -2.34 29.97 1.21
C ASP A 275 -3.42 30.81 0.52
N ILE A 276 -3.24 31.10 -0.78
CA ILE A 276 -4.21 31.86 -1.57
C ILE A 276 -5.44 31.01 -1.87
N LEU A 277 -5.24 29.75 -2.28
CA LEU A 277 -6.36 28.81 -2.53
C LEU A 277 -7.19 28.56 -1.26
N GLY A 278 -6.54 28.48 -0.10
CA GLY A 278 -7.21 28.39 1.20
C GLY A 278 -8.11 29.60 1.47
N ASN A 279 -7.61 30.81 1.21
CA ASN A 279 -8.40 32.04 1.35
C ASN A 279 -9.61 32.07 0.42
N ILE A 280 -9.48 31.63 -0.84
CA ILE A 280 -10.61 31.53 -1.77
C ILE A 280 -11.72 30.64 -1.18
N ARG A 281 -11.34 29.51 -0.58
CA ARG A 281 -12.30 28.56 0.02
C ARG A 281 -12.97 29.12 1.28
N ILE A 282 -12.22 29.79 2.16
CA ILE A 282 -12.75 30.39 3.40
C ILE A 282 -13.75 31.50 3.09
N LEU A 283 -13.51 32.29 2.03
CA LEU A 283 -14.35 33.41 1.63
C LEU A 283 -15.63 32.98 0.87
N LYS A 284 -15.67 31.76 0.33
CA LYS A 284 -16.86 31.14 -0.28
C LYS A 284 -17.28 29.86 0.46
N PRO A 285 -17.75 29.94 1.72
CA PRO A 285 -18.27 28.77 2.40
C PRO A 285 -19.52 28.24 1.67
N LYS A 286 -19.53 26.95 1.33
CA LYS A 286 -20.77 26.27 0.93
C LYS A 286 -21.64 26.05 2.16
N ILE A 287 -22.96 26.10 1.98
CA ILE A 287 -24.00 25.73 2.96
C ILE A 287 -23.81 24.28 3.51
N THR A 288 -22.94 23.48 2.90
CA THR A 288 -22.64 22.08 3.28
C THR A 288 -21.79 21.92 4.55
N ASP A 289 -21.27 23.00 5.14
CA ASP A 289 -20.49 22.96 6.41
C ASP A 289 -21.32 22.56 7.66
N GLN A 290 -22.59 22.17 7.49
CA GLN A 290 -23.40 21.61 8.57
C GLN A 290 -23.12 20.12 8.86
N MET A 291 -22.37 19.42 8.01
CA MET A 291 -21.86 18.09 8.35
C MET A 291 -20.53 18.25 9.07
N GLY A 292 -20.52 17.97 10.39
CA GLY A 292 -19.34 18.06 11.24
C GLY A 292 -18.14 17.26 10.74
N SER A 293 -17.04 17.34 11.49
CA SER A 293 -15.72 16.71 11.30
C SER A 293 -15.75 15.22 10.85
N THR A 294 -16.16 14.96 9.61
CA THR A 294 -16.29 13.62 9.03
C THR A 294 -15.38 13.58 7.83
N ALA A 295 -14.50 12.57 7.75
CA ALA A 295 -13.49 12.55 6.71
C ALA A 295 -14.14 12.46 5.31
N PRO A 296 -13.63 13.18 4.28
CA PRO A 296 -14.27 13.28 2.96
C PRO A 296 -14.59 11.94 2.29
N PHE A 297 -13.73 10.92 2.50
CA PHE A 297 -13.95 9.59 1.94
C PHE A 297 -15.15 8.87 2.59
N VAL A 298 -15.52 9.19 3.83
CA VAL A 298 -16.72 8.66 4.50
C VAL A 298 -17.97 9.21 3.83
N VAL A 299 -17.96 10.51 3.51
CA VAL A 299 -19.08 11.17 2.81
C VAL A 299 -19.25 10.59 1.41
N LYS A 300 -18.15 10.39 0.66
CA LYS A 300 -18.17 9.74 -0.66
C LYS A 300 -18.69 8.31 -0.59
N LEU A 301 -18.25 7.55 0.42
CA LEU A 301 -18.71 6.19 0.64
C LEU A 301 -20.21 6.14 1.00
N GLU A 302 -20.70 7.04 1.84
CA GLU A 302 -22.14 7.12 2.18
C GLU A 302 -22.97 7.38 0.92
N LYS A 303 -22.54 8.32 0.08
CA LYS A 303 -23.23 8.61 -1.20
C LYS A 303 -23.32 7.37 -2.08
N LEU A 304 -22.21 6.63 -2.24
CA LEU A 304 -22.18 5.39 -3.01
C LEU A 304 -23.09 4.30 -2.42
N ILE A 305 -23.12 4.15 -1.08
CA ILE A 305 -24.00 3.19 -0.42
C ILE A 305 -25.47 3.52 -0.70
N LEU A 306 -25.84 4.81 -0.59
CA LEU A 306 -27.21 5.26 -0.83
C LEU A 306 -27.62 5.09 -2.29
N GLU A 307 -26.74 5.39 -3.25
CA GLU A 307 -26.99 5.15 -4.68
C GLU A 307 -27.22 3.65 -4.96
N ASN A 308 -26.32 2.78 -4.48
CA ASN A 308 -26.45 1.34 -4.68
C ASN A 308 -27.72 0.75 -4.03
N ALA A 309 -28.14 1.30 -2.89
CA ALA A 309 -29.39 0.93 -2.25
C ALA A 309 -30.61 1.35 -3.09
N ARG A 310 -30.60 2.56 -3.66
CA ARG A 310 -31.68 3.07 -4.53
C ARG A 310 -31.85 2.23 -5.79
N TYR A 311 -30.76 1.78 -6.41
CA TYR A 311 -30.79 0.92 -7.59
C TYR A 311 -31.02 -0.57 -7.28
N GLY A 312 -31.19 -0.96 -6.00
CA GLY A 312 -31.48 -2.34 -5.62
C GLY A 312 -30.32 -3.31 -5.86
N ILE A 313 -29.08 -2.83 -5.95
CA ILE A 313 -27.89 -3.65 -6.25
C ILE A 313 -27.38 -4.38 -5.00
N LEU A 314 -27.72 -3.88 -3.81
CA LEU A 314 -27.35 -4.48 -2.54
C LEU A 314 -28.19 -5.75 -2.27
N PRO A 315 -27.58 -6.82 -1.72
CA PRO A 315 -28.30 -8.06 -1.42
C PRO A 315 -29.41 -7.81 -0.42
N ARG A 316 -30.57 -8.44 -0.66
CA ARG A 316 -31.71 -8.40 0.27
C ARG A 316 -31.35 -9.17 1.53
N LEU A 317 -31.87 -8.70 2.66
CA LEU A 317 -31.74 -9.40 3.94
C LEU A 317 -32.45 -10.75 3.85
N ASN A 318 -31.77 -11.80 4.31
CA ASN A 318 -32.36 -13.13 4.42
C ASN A 318 -33.08 -13.31 5.76
N SER A 319 -33.82 -14.41 5.90
CA SER A 319 -34.56 -14.75 7.12
C SER A 319 -33.66 -14.83 8.37
N ASP A 320 -32.40 -15.22 8.19
CA ASP A 320 -31.41 -15.28 9.26
C ASP A 320 -31.00 -13.89 9.76
N ALA A 321 -30.80 -12.92 8.86
CA ALA A 321 -30.54 -11.53 9.24
C ALA A 321 -31.73 -10.93 10.01
N GLU A 322 -32.95 -11.17 9.51
CA GLU A 322 -34.17 -10.71 10.15
C GLU A 322 -34.33 -11.28 11.57
N PHE A 323 -34.00 -12.56 11.76
CA PHE A 323 -34.06 -13.22 13.07
C PHE A 323 -33.09 -12.60 14.08
N VAL A 324 -31.87 -12.25 13.67
CA VAL A 324 -30.87 -11.66 14.57
C VAL A 324 -31.15 -10.18 14.88
N LEU A 325 -31.88 -9.47 14.02
CA LEU A 325 -32.29 -8.08 14.21
C LEU A 325 -33.47 -7.91 15.18
N ARG A 326 -34.39 -8.88 15.25
CA ARG A 326 -35.61 -8.81 16.09
C ARG A 326 -35.40 -8.44 17.58
N PRO A 327 -34.40 -8.96 18.30
CA PRO A 327 -34.24 -8.69 19.74
C PRO A 327 -33.52 -7.37 20.06
N LEU A 328 -33.20 -6.53 19.07
CA LEU A 328 -32.32 -5.37 19.25
C LEU A 328 -33.10 -4.04 19.26
N HIS A 329 -32.72 -3.12 20.14
CA HIS A 329 -33.23 -1.75 20.13
C HIS A 329 -32.34 -0.87 19.24
N PHE A 330 -32.93 -0.27 18.20
CA PHE A 330 -32.22 0.61 17.27
C PHE A 330 -32.17 2.03 17.83
N LEU A 331 -30.95 2.58 17.96
CA LEU A 331 -30.72 3.97 18.38
C LEU A 331 -30.70 4.94 17.18
N CYS A 332 -30.84 4.40 15.97
CA CYS A 332 -30.90 5.10 14.70
C CYS A 332 -31.98 4.50 13.81
N ASP A 333 -32.19 5.07 12.62
CA ASP A 333 -33.07 4.44 11.63
C ASP A 333 -32.56 3.02 11.30
N ARG A 334 -33.46 2.03 11.42
CA ARG A 334 -33.20 0.61 11.15
C ARG A 334 -32.60 0.42 9.75
N SER A 335 -33.03 1.24 8.79
CA SER A 335 -32.54 1.20 7.41
C SER A 335 -31.01 1.36 7.29
N ILE A 336 -30.35 2.03 8.25
CA ILE A 336 -28.89 2.21 8.28
C ILE A 336 -28.19 0.87 8.53
N ILE A 337 -28.62 0.13 9.55
CA ILE A 337 -28.03 -1.17 9.90
C ILE A 337 -28.32 -2.21 8.82
N GLU A 338 -29.51 -2.16 8.23
CA GLU A 338 -29.86 -3.00 7.08
C GLU A 338 -28.92 -2.76 5.90
N ARG A 339 -28.65 -1.49 5.54
CA ARG A 339 -27.65 -1.14 4.52
C ARG A 339 -26.25 -1.65 4.87
N VAL A 340 -25.81 -1.48 6.12
CA VAL A 340 -24.50 -1.98 6.59
C VAL A 340 -24.39 -3.48 6.40
N ILE A 341 -25.41 -4.25 6.81
CA ILE A 341 -25.44 -5.71 6.64
C ILE A 341 -25.35 -6.06 5.16
N SER A 342 -26.14 -5.44 4.29
CA SER A 342 -26.12 -5.73 2.87
C SER A 342 -24.78 -5.41 2.21
N VAL A 343 -24.17 -4.26 2.55
CA VAL A 343 -22.85 -3.84 2.03
C VAL A 343 -21.75 -4.81 2.45
N LEU A 344 -21.68 -5.15 3.74
CA LEU A 344 -20.66 -6.06 4.27
C LEU A 344 -20.88 -7.51 3.82
N THR A 345 -22.14 -7.93 3.63
CA THR A 345 -22.47 -9.25 3.06
C THR A 345 -21.97 -9.34 1.62
N LYS A 346 -22.30 -8.34 0.78
CA LYS A 346 -21.83 -8.29 -0.61
C LYS A 346 -20.29 -8.35 -0.68
N TRP A 347 -19.62 -7.57 0.17
CA TRP A 347 -18.16 -7.59 0.27
C TRP A 347 -17.62 -8.96 0.68
N ALA A 348 -18.23 -9.58 1.69
CA ALA A 348 -17.80 -10.88 2.18
C ALA A 348 -18.03 -11.99 1.12
N GLU A 349 -19.08 -11.92 0.32
CA GLU A 349 -19.31 -12.83 -0.81
C GLU A 349 -18.24 -12.65 -1.90
N GLU A 350 -17.95 -11.41 -2.30
CA GLU A 350 -16.96 -11.10 -3.35
C GLU A 350 -15.53 -11.54 -2.98
N GLU A 351 -15.17 -11.43 -1.69
CA GLU A 351 -13.89 -11.87 -1.12
C GLU A 351 -13.90 -13.35 -0.68
N ARG A 352 -15.03 -14.05 -0.90
CA ARG A 352 -15.27 -15.46 -0.53
C ARG A 352 -15.08 -15.76 0.95
N LEU A 353 -15.41 -14.83 1.84
CA LEU A 353 -15.23 -14.99 3.28
C LEU A 353 -16.30 -15.88 3.91
N ILE A 354 -17.53 -15.85 3.41
CA ILE A 354 -18.71 -16.45 4.04
C ILE A 354 -19.28 -17.63 3.26
N SER A 355 -19.86 -18.60 3.99
CA SER A 355 -20.64 -19.71 3.44
C SER A 355 -21.93 -19.90 4.24
N ASN A 356 -22.98 -20.32 3.54
CA ASN A 356 -24.28 -20.65 4.13
C ASN A 356 -24.33 -22.08 4.66
N THR A 357 -23.35 -22.92 4.32
CA THR A 357 -23.28 -24.32 4.74
C THR A 357 -22.22 -24.50 5.85
N HIS A 358 -22.55 -25.27 6.88
CA HIS A 358 -21.61 -25.59 7.97
C HIS A 358 -20.48 -26.56 7.56
N ALA A 359 -20.56 -27.16 6.37
CA ALA A 359 -19.70 -28.26 5.94
C ALA A 359 -18.28 -27.80 5.54
N GLU A 360 -18.13 -26.55 5.09
CA GLU A 360 -16.87 -26.05 4.57
C GLU A 360 -16.04 -25.41 5.69
N ARG A 361 -15.13 -26.18 6.31
CA ARG A 361 -14.15 -25.72 7.33
C ARG A 361 -13.15 -24.66 6.81
N ARG A 362 -13.46 -23.95 5.73
CA ARG A 362 -12.64 -22.91 5.12
C ARG A 362 -13.28 -21.52 5.21
N PHE A 363 -14.59 -21.43 5.40
CA PHE A 363 -15.33 -20.16 5.35
C PHE A 363 -15.93 -19.79 6.72
N LEU A 364 -16.24 -18.52 6.89
CA LEU A 364 -17.02 -18.02 8.03
C LEU A 364 -18.49 -18.37 7.83
N TYR A 365 -19.11 -18.92 8.86
CA TYR A 365 -20.54 -19.16 8.83
C TYR A 365 -21.30 -17.82 8.85
N TYR A 366 -22.28 -17.67 7.96
CA TYR A 366 -23.01 -16.40 7.76
C TYR A 366 -23.60 -15.82 9.06
N LYS A 367 -24.22 -16.64 9.92
CA LYS A 367 -24.77 -16.17 11.21
C LYS A 367 -23.70 -15.61 12.14
N THR A 368 -22.51 -16.21 12.14
CA THR A 368 -21.38 -15.73 12.93
C THR A 368 -20.90 -14.38 12.41
N PHE A 369 -20.87 -14.20 11.09
CA PHE A 369 -20.53 -12.93 10.46
C PHE A 369 -21.53 -11.82 10.80
N LEU A 370 -22.84 -12.09 10.73
CA LEU A 370 -23.88 -11.14 11.16
C LEU A 370 -23.74 -10.71 12.62
N LYS A 371 -23.47 -11.65 13.53
CA LYS A 371 -23.23 -11.34 14.94
C LYS A 371 -22.03 -10.41 15.14
N LEU A 372 -20.98 -10.53 14.31
CA LEU A 372 -19.82 -9.63 14.36
C LEU A 372 -20.18 -8.21 13.93
N ILE A 373 -20.95 -8.06 12.85
CA ILE A 373 -21.42 -6.76 12.38
C ILE A 373 -22.22 -6.05 13.48
N LEU A 374 -23.16 -6.78 14.10
CA LEU A 374 -24.03 -6.24 15.14
C LEU A 374 -23.28 -5.91 16.43
N TYR A 375 -22.29 -6.72 16.82
CA TYR A 375 -21.41 -6.39 17.94
C TYR A 375 -20.68 -5.06 17.72
N ILE A 376 -20.19 -4.81 16.50
CA ILE A 376 -19.50 -3.55 16.19
C ILE A 376 -20.50 -2.37 16.16
N ALA A 377 -21.70 -2.58 15.61
CA ALA A 377 -22.76 -1.58 15.65
C ALA A 377 -23.20 -1.24 17.09
N GLU A 378 -23.17 -2.22 18.00
CA GLU A 378 -23.44 -2.03 19.43
C GLU A 378 -22.32 -1.22 20.11
N VAL A 379 -21.05 -1.54 19.85
CA VAL A 379 -19.89 -0.80 20.36
C VAL A 379 -19.87 0.66 19.88
N GLU A 380 -20.30 0.91 18.64
CA GLU A 380 -20.36 2.25 18.04
C GLU A 380 -21.63 3.03 18.41
N GLY A 381 -22.53 2.44 19.22
CA GLY A 381 -23.74 3.10 19.73
C GLY A 381 -24.87 3.25 18.72
N TYR A 382 -24.93 2.40 17.69
CA TYR A 382 -26.03 2.38 16.71
C TYR A 382 -27.17 1.44 17.14
N VAL A 383 -26.85 0.42 17.93
CA VAL A 383 -27.79 -0.60 18.41
C VAL A 383 -27.52 -0.87 19.89
N SER A 384 -28.55 -1.18 20.68
CA SER A 384 -28.37 -1.56 22.08
C SER A 384 -29.27 -2.73 22.46
N ARG A 385 -28.79 -3.56 23.38
CA ARG A 385 -29.61 -4.57 24.09
C ARG A 385 -30.29 -4.01 25.34
N SER A 386 -29.92 -2.80 25.76
CA SER A 386 -30.45 -2.12 26.95
C SER A 386 -31.02 -0.74 26.58
N PRO A 387 -32.22 -0.36 27.07
CA PRO A 387 -32.79 0.95 26.79
C PRO A 387 -32.01 2.05 27.54
N GLY A 388 -31.76 3.20 26.89
CA GLY A 388 -31.31 4.43 27.57
C GLY A 388 -29.95 5.04 27.19
N LEU A 389 -29.28 4.59 26.12
CA LEU A 389 -28.03 5.22 25.64
C LEU A 389 -28.30 6.46 24.76
N PRO A 390 -27.42 7.48 24.81
CA PRO A 390 -27.60 8.72 24.04
C PRO A 390 -27.53 8.45 22.53
N MET A 391 -28.48 9.02 21.77
CA MET A 391 -28.51 8.95 20.31
C MET A 391 -27.31 9.65 19.68
N LYS A 392 -26.72 9.01 18.67
CA LYS A 392 -25.67 9.60 17.85
C LYS A 392 -26.28 10.72 16.98
N ARG A 393 -25.70 11.93 17.01
CA ARG A 393 -26.26 13.11 16.32
C ARG A 393 -26.31 12.98 14.79
N TYR A 394 -25.41 12.20 14.19
CA TYR A 394 -25.34 11.98 12.73
C TYR A 394 -24.98 10.53 12.42
N PRO A 395 -25.95 9.60 12.37
CA PRO A 395 -25.68 8.20 12.07
C PRO A 395 -25.44 8.00 10.56
N SER A 396 -24.37 7.29 10.20
CA SER A 396 -23.96 7.02 8.82
C SER A 396 -23.69 5.52 8.62
N SER A 397 -24.18 4.97 7.52
CA SER A 397 -23.95 3.57 7.12
C SER A 397 -22.46 3.31 6.84
N ALA A 398 -21.79 4.27 6.20
CA ALA A 398 -20.37 4.24 5.86
C ALA A 398 -19.48 4.23 7.10
N GLU A 399 -19.83 5.00 8.13
CA GLU A 399 -19.04 5.06 9.37
C GLU A 399 -18.99 3.69 10.07
N VAL A 400 -20.12 2.98 10.16
CA VAL A 400 -20.18 1.63 10.74
C VAL A 400 -19.37 0.63 9.92
N CYS A 401 -19.47 0.66 8.58
CA CYS A 401 -18.66 -0.17 7.70
C CYS A 401 -17.15 0.09 7.91
N ILE A 402 -16.75 1.35 8.08
CA ILE A 402 -15.35 1.71 8.35
C ILE A 402 -14.91 1.24 9.73
N SER A 403 -15.75 1.42 10.76
CA SER A 403 -15.47 0.92 12.11
C SER A 403 -15.34 -0.60 12.13
N PHE A 404 -16.12 -1.31 11.31
CA PHE A 404 -15.96 -2.75 11.12
C PHE A 404 -14.56 -3.10 10.62
N PHE A 405 -14.09 -2.48 9.54
CA PHE A 405 -12.75 -2.78 9.04
C PHE A 405 -11.64 -2.34 10.01
N LYS A 406 -11.80 -1.19 10.68
CA LYS A 406 -10.86 -0.70 11.69
C LYS A 406 -10.75 -1.64 12.89
N TYR A 407 -11.86 -2.23 13.33
CA TYR A 407 -11.87 -3.19 14.42
C TYR A 407 -11.00 -4.41 14.08
N PHE A 408 -11.19 -5.02 12.90
CA PHE A 408 -10.41 -6.18 12.47
C PHE A 408 -8.95 -5.85 12.15
N MET A 409 -8.65 -4.63 11.67
CA MET A 409 -7.29 -4.14 11.53
C MET A 409 -6.52 -4.19 12.86
N LYS A 410 -7.14 -3.72 13.96
CA LYS A 410 -6.51 -3.77 15.29
C LYS A 410 -6.18 -5.20 15.72
N LEU A 411 -7.00 -6.16 15.34
CA LEU A 411 -6.81 -7.57 15.70
C LEU A 411 -5.68 -8.26 14.92
N ARG A 412 -5.31 -7.78 13.72
CA ARG A 412 -4.29 -8.42 12.87
C ARG A 412 -2.93 -8.59 13.54
N PHE A 413 -2.57 -7.66 14.41
CA PHE A 413 -1.25 -7.61 15.05
C PHE A 413 -1.22 -8.28 16.43
N LEU A 414 -2.37 -8.77 16.91
CA LEU A 414 -2.47 -9.46 18.19
C LEU A 414 -2.06 -10.93 18.08
N SER A 415 -1.54 -11.48 19.18
CA SER A 415 -1.30 -12.92 19.31
C SER A 415 -2.61 -13.70 19.32
N LYS A 416 -2.55 -15.02 19.09
CA LYS A 416 -3.75 -15.88 19.10
C LYS A 416 -4.49 -15.85 20.44
N ALA A 417 -3.77 -15.69 21.54
CA ALA A 417 -4.35 -15.59 22.88
C ALA A 417 -5.06 -14.23 23.08
N GLU A 418 -4.45 -13.14 22.63
CA GLU A 418 -5.03 -11.79 22.70
C GLU A 418 -6.21 -11.59 21.75
N MET A 419 -6.21 -12.24 20.58
CA MET A 419 -7.38 -12.23 19.70
C MET A 419 -8.59 -12.89 20.37
N LYS A 420 -8.39 -14.02 21.05
CA LYS A 420 -9.45 -14.72 21.78
C LYS A 420 -10.04 -13.89 22.92
N SER A 421 -9.25 -13.04 23.57
CA SER A 421 -9.74 -12.18 24.66
C SER A 421 -10.46 -10.92 24.16
N LYS A 422 -10.22 -10.50 22.91
CA LYS A 422 -10.82 -9.29 22.31
C LYS A 422 -12.05 -9.57 21.46
N LEU A 423 -12.18 -10.79 20.92
CA LEU A 423 -13.35 -11.20 20.17
C LEU A 423 -14.51 -11.56 21.11
N PRO A 424 -15.76 -11.19 20.77
CA PRO A 424 -16.92 -11.47 21.62
C PRO A 424 -17.28 -12.97 21.68
N PHE A 425 -16.81 -13.78 20.72
CA PHE A 425 -17.04 -15.21 20.62
C PHE A 425 -15.99 -15.87 19.72
N ASP A 426 -15.93 -17.21 19.71
CA ASP A 426 -15.02 -17.95 18.85
C ASP A 426 -15.35 -17.76 17.36
N VAL A 427 -14.41 -17.16 16.64
CA VAL A 427 -14.50 -16.92 15.20
C VAL A 427 -13.50 -17.79 14.48
N TYR A 428 -13.98 -18.67 13.61
CA TYR A 428 -13.13 -19.49 12.76
C TYR A 428 -12.50 -18.62 11.65
N ASN A 429 -11.21 -18.85 11.34
CA ASN A 429 -10.45 -18.07 10.35
C ASN A 429 -10.38 -16.54 10.60
N ASP A 430 -10.42 -16.13 11.87
CA ASP A 430 -10.26 -14.75 12.35
C ASP A 430 -9.08 -13.97 11.72
N ARG A 431 -7.90 -14.59 11.59
CA ARG A 431 -6.72 -13.97 10.96
C ARG A 431 -6.90 -13.68 9.49
N TRP A 432 -7.63 -14.54 8.78
CA TRP A 432 -7.90 -14.37 7.37
C TRP A 432 -8.88 -13.22 7.14
N LEU A 433 -9.94 -13.15 7.96
CA LEU A 433 -10.86 -12.02 7.99
C LEU A 433 -10.13 -10.70 8.31
N ALA A 434 -9.26 -10.70 9.33
CA ALA A 434 -8.44 -9.53 9.67
C ALA A 434 -7.48 -9.11 8.56
N LYS A 435 -6.94 -10.07 7.80
CA LYS A 435 -6.12 -9.77 6.63
C LYS A 435 -6.94 -9.05 5.54
N ILE A 436 -8.08 -9.61 5.14
CA ILE A 436 -8.90 -9.07 4.05
C ILE A 436 -9.54 -7.73 4.45
N ALA A 437 -9.99 -7.59 5.70
CA ALA A 437 -10.50 -6.32 6.23
C ALA A 437 -9.46 -5.19 6.20
N LEU A 438 -8.18 -5.48 6.51
CA LEU A 438 -7.12 -4.48 6.38
C LEU A 438 -6.96 -3.98 4.94
N ILE A 439 -6.95 -4.91 3.98
CA ILE A 439 -6.77 -4.59 2.56
C ILE A 439 -7.94 -3.73 2.07
N ALA A 440 -9.18 -4.10 2.44
CA ALA A 440 -10.36 -3.32 2.13
C ALA A 440 -10.30 -1.91 2.74
N PHE A 441 -9.98 -1.79 4.03
CA PHE A 441 -9.83 -0.49 4.69
C PHE A 441 -8.78 0.39 4.03
N HIS A 442 -7.59 -0.16 3.77
CA HIS A 442 -6.50 0.59 3.18
C HIS A 442 -6.85 1.05 1.76
N SER A 443 -7.43 0.15 0.95
CA SER A 443 -7.92 0.50 -0.39
C SER A 443 -8.94 1.64 -0.33
N ILE A 444 -9.94 1.57 0.55
CA ILE A 444 -10.95 2.62 0.73
C ILE A 444 -10.29 3.93 1.21
N ALA A 445 -9.40 3.87 2.19
CA ALA A 445 -8.80 5.05 2.79
C ALA A 445 -7.89 5.80 1.81
N VAL A 446 -7.16 5.08 0.95
CA VAL A 446 -6.23 5.68 -0.02
C VAL A 446 -6.93 6.10 -1.30
N THR A 447 -7.82 5.28 -1.85
CA THR A 447 -8.48 5.58 -3.15
C THR A 447 -9.78 6.37 -2.99
N GLY A 448 -10.41 6.32 -1.80
CA GLY A 448 -11.80 6.77 -1.63
C GLY A 448 -12.82 5.94 -2.41
N ILE A 449 -12.41 4.80 -2.97
CA ILE A 449 -13.20 3.91 -3.81
C ILE A 449 -13.38 2.59 -3.06
N PHE A 450 -14.63 2.14 -2.93
CA PHE A 450 -14.91 0.79 -2.45
C PHE A 450 -15.35 -0.08 -3.62
N SER A 451 -14.43 -0.91 -4.13
CA SER A 451 -14.63 -1.70 -5.36
C SER A 451 -15.94 -2.50 -5.38
N THR A 452 -16.37 -3.01 -4.23
CA THR A 452 -17.63 -3.77 -4.07
C THR A 452 -18.89 -2.94 -4.36
N LEU A 453 -18.82 -1.61 -4.18
CA LEU A 453 -19.92 -0.68 -4.45
C LEU A 453 -19.78 0.04 -5.79
N CYS A 454 -18.65 -0.13 -6.49
CA CYS A 454 -18.44 0.42 -7.81
C CYS A 454 -19.10 -0.47 -8.87
N ASN A 455 -20.42 -0.38 -9.00
CA ASN A 455 -21.14 -0.99 -10.11
C ASN A 455 -21.19 0.02 -11.25
N ARG A 456 -20.24 -0.12 -12.20
CA ARG A 456 -20.18 0.68 -13.43
C ARG A 456 -21.37 0.46 -14.37
N GLU A 457 -22.33 -0.40 -14.04
CA GLU A 457 -23.52 -0.66 -14.88
C GLU A 457 -24.53 0.51 -14.93
N PHE A 458 -24.40 1.50 -14.03
CA PHE A 458 -25.40 2.59 -13.89
C PHE A 458 -24.78 3.99 -13.77
N MET A 459 -23.51 4.15 -14.14
CA MET A 459 -22.87 5.47 -14.24
C MET A 459 -22.75 5.81 -15.73
N ASP A 460 -23.29 6.95 -16.16
CA ASP A 460 -23.36 7.39 -17.56
C ASP A 460 -21.99 7.45 -18.30
N ASN A 461 -20.87 7.30 -17.58
CA ASN A 461 -19.50 7.32 -18.10
C ASN A 461 -18.69 6.07 -17.69
N ALA A 462 -19.29 4.88 -17.72
CA ALA A 462 -18.55 3.64 -17.51
C ALA A 462 -17.60 3.37 -18.69
N PRO A 463 -16.30 3.10 -18.46
CA PRO A 463 -15.43 2.58 -19.50
C PRO A 463 -16.04 1.27 -20.02
N GLU A 464 -16.15 1.13 -21.34
CA GLU A 464 -16.68 -0.09 -22.00
C GLU A 464 -15.97 -1.37 -21.52
N PHE A 465 -14.72 -1.23 -21.05
CA PHE A 465 -13.86 -2.30 -20.59
C PHE A 465 -13.29 -2.05 -19.19
N VAL A 466 -13.13 -3.12 -18.42
CA VAL A 466 -12.70 -3.10 -17.01
C VAL A 466 -11.60 -4.12 -16.80
N ASP A 467 -10.52 -3.70 -16.12
CA ASP A 467 -9.50 -4.63 -15.62
C ASP A 467 -10.06 -5.48 -14.48
N MET A 468 -9.86 -6.80 -14.58
CA MET A 468 -10.23 -7.72 -13.52
C MET A 468 -9.29 -7.57 -12.33
N LYS A 469 -9.85 -7.39 -11.13
CA LYS A 469 -9.10 -7.51 -9.87
C LYS A 469 -8.35 -8.84 -9.86
N LEU A 470 -7.03 -8.79 -9.68
CA LEU A 470 -6.13 -9.94 -9.74
C LEU A 470 -6.66 -11.15 -8.95
N VAL A 471 -6.94 -12.27 -9.63
CA VAL A 471 -7.40 -13.50 -8.99
C VAL A 471 -6.26 -14.51 -8.98
N SER A 472 -6.05 -15.19 -7.84
CA SER A 472 -5.07 -16.28 -7.76
C SER A 472 -5.76 -17.63 -7.57
N ILE A 473 -5.49 -18.58 -8.48
CA ILE A 473 -5.91 -19.98 -8.37
C ILE A 473 -4.74 -20.85 -7.88
N ASP A 474 -5.05 -22.02 -7.33
CA ASP A 474 -4.02 -22.94 -6.85
C ASP A 474 -3.24 -23.57 -8.01
N SER A 475 -1.91 -23.66 -7.92
CA SER A 475 -1.11 -24.28 -8.98
C SER A 475 -1.39 -25.79 -9.10
N SER A 476 -1.92 -26.42 -8.04
CA SER A 476 -2.32 -27.83 -8.07
C SER A 476 -3.35 -28.16 -9.15
N VAL A 477 -4.13 -27.18 -9.59
CA VAL A 477 -5.11 -27.32 -10.69
C VAL A 477 -4.44 -27.72 -12.02
N PHE A 478 -3.16 -27.40 -12.21
CA PHE A 478 -2.40 -27.68 -13.43
C PHE A 478 -1.41 -28.85 -13.27
N GLY A 479 -1.36 -29.45 -12.07
CA GLY A 479 -0.41 -30.50 -11.71
C GLY A 479 0.89 -29.99 -11.07
N PRO A 480 2.04 -30.63 -11.32
CA PRO A 480 3.31 -30.28 -10.67
C PRO A 480 3.87 -28.93 -11.17
N SER A 481 4.47 -28.18 -10.25
CA SER A 481 5.16 -26.90 -10.51
C SER A 481 6.66 -27.15 -10.82
N PRO A 482 7.28 -26.48 -11.81
CA PRO A 482 6.72 -25.43 -12.67
C PRO A 482 5.74 -25.96 -13.72
N ILE A 483 4.68 -25.19 -13.97
CA ILE A 483 3.61 -25.54 -14.92
C ILE A 483 4.14 -25.34 -16.35
N GLU A 484 3.88 -26.32 -17.23
CA GLU A 484 4.19 -26.21 -18.66
C GLU A 484 3.41 -25.06 -19.31
N GLU A 485 4.10 -24.24 -20.10
CA GLU A 485 3.54 -23.03 -20.71
C GLU A 485 2.34 -23.34 -21.63
N CYS A 486 2.33 -24.50 -22.29
CA CYS A 486 1.21 -24.95 -23.11
C CYS A 486 -0.08 -25.15 -22.30
N LYS A 487 0.00 -25.62 -21.05
CA LYS A 487 -1.17 -25.80 -20.17
C LYS A 487 -1.76 -24.47 -19.73
N LEU A 488 -0.91 -23.47 -19.47
CA LEU A 488 -1.36 -22.11 -19.16
C LEU A 488 -2.05 -21.48 -20.38
N ARG A 489 -1.46 -21.58 -21.58
CA ARG A 489 -2.08 -21.04 -22.81
C ARG A 489 -3.40 -21.71 -23.17
N ASN A 490 -3.51 -23.02 -22.97
CA ASN A 490 -4.78 -23.73 -23.19
C ASN A 490 -5.85 -23.27 -22.20
N ALA A 491 -5.48 -23.04 -20.93
CA ALA A 491 -6.39 -22.53 -19.93
C ALA A 491 -6.79 -21.06 -20.18
N GLU A 492 -5.86 -20.22 -20.63
CA GLU A 492 -6.15 -18.85 -21.10
C GLU A 492 -7.18 -18.88 -22.23
N SER A 493 -6.96 -19.73 -23.24
CA SER A 493 -7.86 -19.88 -24.39
C SER A 493 -9.25 -20.39 -23.99
N ALA A 494 -9.31 -21.37 -23.07
CA ALA A 494 -10.58 -21.90 -22.55
C ALA A 494 -11.36 -20.84 -21.75
N LEU A 495 -10.66 -20.07 -20.89
CA LEU A 495 -11.26 -18.98 -20.13
C LEU A 495 -11.74 -17.86 -21.04
N GLN A 496 -10.95 -17.47 -22.03
CA GLN A 496 -11.30 -16.42 -22.98
C GLN A 496 -12.54 -16.82 -23.79
N LYS A 497 -12.58 -18.05 -24.30
CA LYS A 497 -13.73 -18.57 -25.08
C LYS A 497 -15.00 -18.68 -24.25
N TYR A 498 -14.91 -19.08 -22.98
CA TYR A 498 -16.10 -19.27 -22.14
C TYR A 498 -16.64 -17.97 -21.56
N SER A 499 -15.76 -17.03 -21.22
CA SER A 499 -16.14 -15.78 -20.55
C SER A 499 -16.36 -14.61 -21.51
N GLU A 500 -15.99 -14.75 -22.78
CA GLU A 500 -16.03 -13.69 -23.81
C GLU A 500 -15.24 -12.44 -23.41
N VAL A 501 -14.22 -12.62 -22.57
CA VAL A 501 -13.31 -11.56 -22.15
C VAL A 501 -12.33 -11.25 -23.27
N GLU A 502 -12.01 -9.97 -23.48
CA GLU A 502 -11.17 -9.53 -24.60
C GLU A 502 -9.74 -10.03 -24.47
N HIS A 503 -9.18 -10.05 -23.25
CA HIS A 503 -7.85 -10.59 -22.98
C HIS A 503 -7.79 -11.30 -21.63
N VAL A 504 -7.15 -12.47 -21.58
CA VAL A 504 -6.86 -13.23 -20.35
C VAL A 504 -5.41 -13.70 -20.40
N ALA A 505 -4.64 -13.43 -19.34
CA ALA A 505 -3.27 -13.90 -19.18
C ALA A 505 -3.08 -14.58 -17.82
N MET A 506 -2.31 -15.66 -17.82
CA MET A 506 -2.06 -16.49 -16.66
C MET A 506 -0.56 -16.63 -16.44
N ARG A 507 -0.13 -16.37 -15.20
CA ARG A 507 1.28 -16.52 -14.82
C ARG A 507 1.43 -17.33 -13.55
N GLU A 508 2.33 -18.30 -13.56
CA GLU A 508 2.63 -19.05 -12.36
C GLU A 508 3.55 -18.24 -11.44
N ASN A 509 3.18 -18.18 -10.16
CA ASN A 509 4.06 -17.79 -9.08
C ASN A 509 4.59 -19.04 -8.37
N CYS A 510 5.72 -19.60 -8.86
CA CYS A 510 6.31 -20.84 -8.32
C CYS A 510 6.63 -20.75 -6.81
N GLN A 511 6.84 -19.55 -6.26
CA GLN A 511 7.12 -19.36 -4.83
C GLN A 511 5.88 -19.56 -3.96
N ARG A 512 4.70 -19.22 -4.48
CA ARG A 512 3.42 -19.30 -3.75
C ARG A 512 2.58 -20.52 -4.13
N LYS A 513 2.99 -21.31 -5.13
CA LYS A 513 2.17 -22.40 -5.71
C LYS A 513 0.78 -21.88 -6.12
N LYS A 514 0.76 -20.71 -6.77
CA LYS A 514 -0.44 -20.03 -7.25
C LYS A 514 -0.25 -19.63 -8.70
N VAL A 515 -1.31 -19.71 -9.49
CA VAL A 515 -1.38 -19.09 -10.81
C VAL A 515 -2.19 -17.81 -10.66
N ILE A 516 -1.60 -16.71 -11.10
CA ILE A 516 -2.23 -15.39 -11.10
C ILE A 516 -2.91 -15.24 -12.45
N VAL A 517 -4.19 -14.91 -12.42
CA VAL A 517 -5.00 -14.61 -13.61
C VAL A 517 -5.20 -13.10 -13.67
N ASP A 518 -4.79 -12.54 -14.80
CA ASP A 518 -5.00 -11.16 -15.20
C ASP A 518 -5.94 -11.14 -16.40
N ALA A 519 -6.89 -10.22 -16.43
CA ALA A 519 -7.92 -10.22 -17.46
C ALA A 519 -8.50 -8.83 -17.67
N TYR A 520 -8.83 -8.51 -18.92
CA TYR A 520 -9.41 -7.24 -19.35
C TYR A 520 -10.55 -7.51 -20.33
N GLY A 521 -11.71 -6.91 -20.10
CA GLY A 521 -12.88 -7.10 -20.95
C GLY A 521 -14.09 -6.32 -20.48
N THR A 522 -15.24 -6.55 -21.13
CA THR A 522 -16.50 -5.95 -20.70
C THR A 522 -16.88 -6.44 -19.30
N LEU A 523 -17.59 -5.62 -18.53
CA LEU A 523 -17.93 -5.95 -17.14
C LEU A 523 -18.73 -7.27 -16.97
N PRO A 524 -19.70 -7.62 -17.85
CA PRO A 524 -20.38 -8.91 -17.80
C PRO A 524 -19.42 -10.09 -18.05
N ALA A 525 -18.50 -9.95 -19.01
CA ALA A 525 -17.51 -10.95 -19.34
C ALA A 525 -16.54 -11.19 -18.18
N VAL A 526 -16.03 -10.12 -17.56
CA VAL A 526 -15.17 -10.18 -16.37
C VAL A 526 -15.88 -10.83 -15.18
N ARG A 527 -17.18 -10.56 -14.98
CA ARG A 527 -17.99 -11.24 -13.94
C ARG A 527 -18.17 -12.73 -14.25
N CYS A 528 -18.41 -13.10 -15.51
CA CYS A 528 -18.50 -14.49 -15.95
C CYS A 528 -17.18 -15.22 -15.65
N LEU A 529 -16.05 -14.65 -16.08
CA LEU A 529 -14.72 -15.16 -15.81
C LEU A 529 -14.47 -15.35 -14.31
N ARG A 530 -14.82 -14.33 -13.50
CA ARG A 530 -14.65 -14.41 -12.05
C ARG A 530 -15.47 -15.55 -11.45
N ARG A 531 -16.72 -15.77 -11.89
CA ARG A 531 -17.55 -16.91 -11.43
C ARG A 531 -16.92 -18.26 -11.75
N VAL A 532 -16.31 -18.41 -12.93
CA VAL A 532 -15.61 -19.66 -13.30
C VAL A 532 -14.41 -19.90 -12.40
N LEU A 533 -13.56 -18.88 -12.23
CA LEU A 533 -12.39 -18.92 -11.34
C LEU A 533 -12.75 -19.07 -9.86
N VAL A 534 -14.04 -19.06 -9.50
CA VAL A 534 -14.57 -19.31 -8.15
C VAL A 534 -14.84 -20.78 -7.86
N LYS A 535 -15.01 -21.63 -8.88
CA LYS A 535 -15.31 -23.05 -8.69
C LYS A 535 -14.16 -23.82 -8.03
N GLU A 536 -14.48 -24.98 -7.46
CA GLU A 536 -13.50 -25.84 -6.79
C GLU A 536 -12.35 -26.25 -7.71
N ALA A 537 -11.19 -26.56 -7.12
CA ALA A 537 -9.99 -26.92 -7.87
C ALA A 537 -10.20 -28.12 -8.80
N THR A 538 -11.02 -29.09 -8.39
CA THR A 538 -11.42 -30.27 -9.17
C THR A 538 -12.27 -29.91 -10.39
N ILE A 539 -13.18 -28.95 -10.23
CA ILE A 539 -14.05 -28.46 -11.31
C ILE A 539 -13.23 -27.64 -12.31
N LEU A 540 -12.33 -26.79 -11.80
CA LEU A 540 -11.40 -26.03 -12.64
C LEU A 540 -10.43 -26.94 -13.40
N GLU A 541 -9.92 -27.98 -12.75
CA GLU A 541 -9.05 -28.97 -13.39
C GLU A 541 -9.78 -29.70 -14.52
N ASN A 542 -11.04 -30.10 -14.31
CA ASN A 542 -11.86 -30.68 -15.35
C ASN A 542 -12.14 -29.68 -16.48
N PHE A 543 -12.53 -28.45 -16.15
CA PHE A 543 -12.79 -27.39 -17.13
C PHE A 543 -11.57 -27.12 -18.02
N PHE A 544 -10.36 -27.04 -17.46
CA PHE A 544 -9.14 -26.84 -18.25
C PHE A 544 -8.73 -28.06 -19.09
N LYS A 545 -9.26 -29.26 -18.79
CA LYS A 545 -9.04 -30.48 -19.57
C LYS A 545 -10.07 -30.67 -20.68
N THR A 546 -11.34 -30.37 -20.41
CA THR A 546 -12.47 -30.67 -21.33
C THR A 546 -12.99 -29.44 -22.07
N GLY A 547 -12.74 -28.24 -21.56
CA GLY A 547 -13.32 -27.00 -22.08
C GLY A 547 -14.79 -26.78 -21.70
N GLU A 548 -15.37 -27.69 -20.90
CA GLU A 548 -16.79 -27.66 -20.50
C GLU A 548 -16.92 -27.58 -18.98
N LEU A 549 -17.81 -26.69 -18.51
CA LEU A 549 -18.15 -26.55 -17.09
C LEU A 549 -19.35 -27.44 -16.75
N PRO A 550 -19.31 -28.19 -15.63
CA PRO A 550 -20.47 -28.91 -15.12
C PRO A 550 -21.54 -27.98 -14.55
#